data_AF-D0GM39-F1
#
_entry.id   AF-D0GM39-F1
#
_cell.length_a   1.000
_cell.length_b   1.000
_cell.length_c   1.000
_cell.angle_alpha   90.00
_cell.angle_beta   90.00
_cell.angle_gamma   90.00
#
_symmetry.space_group_name_H-M   'P 1'
#
loop_
_entity.id
_entity.type
_entity.pdbx_description
1 polymer ?
#
loop_
_entity_poly.entity_id
_entity_poly.type
_entity_poly.pdbx_seq_one_letter_code
_entity_poly.pdbx_strand_id
1 'polypeptide(L)' 'MSGKKILLVTDHSLAVQNIEYYCSLNNLEYKSEEVLKGVWEITVSK' A
#
# COMPACT_ATOMS: atom_id res chain seq x y z
N MET A 1 -9.02 3.58 -19.71
CA MET A 1 -9.76 3.25 -18.47
C MET A 1 -8.73 3.19 -17.34
N SER A 2 -8.77 4.15 -16.40
CA SER A 2 -7.90 4.11 -15.21
C SER A 2 -8.40 2.99 -14.29
N GLY A 3 -7.52 2.10 -13.85
CA GLY A 3 -7.86 1.03 -12.91
C GLY A 3 -8.45 1.57 -11.61
N LYS A 4 -9.16 0.72 -10.86
CA LYS A 4 -9.66 1.11 -9.53
C LYS A 4 -8.48 1.31 -8.59
N LYS A 5 -8.43 2.47 -7.92
CA LYS A 5 -7.50 2.75 -6.83
C LYS A 5 -8.05 2.19 -5.53
N ILE A 6 -7.20 1.56 -4.73
CA ILE A 6 -7.53 1.02 -3.41
C ILE A 6 -6.67 1.74 -2.38
N LEU A 7 -7.28 2.13 -1.26
CA LEU A 7 -6.59 2.65 -0.09
C LEU A 7 -6.63 1.60 1.02
N LEU A 8 -5.47 1.26 1.56
CA LEU A 8 -5.32 0.39 2.71
C LEU A 8 -4.78 1.22 3.88
N VAL A 9 -5.21 0.90 5.09
CA VAL A 9 -4.72 1.53 6.32
C VAL A 9 -4.27 0.42 7.27
N THR A 10 -3.09 0.56 7.86
CA THR A 10 -2.56 -0.38 8.83
C THR A 10 -1.75 0.33 9.90
N ASP A 11 -1.73 -0.22 11.11
CA ASP A 11 -0.92 0.22 12.24
C ASP A 11 0.33 -0.64 12.46
N HIS A 12 0.64 -1.53 11.50
CA HIS A 12 1.71 -2.50 11.64
C HIS A 12 2.68 -2.44 10.46
N SER A 13 3.94 -2.07 10.73
CA SER A 13 4.97 -1.89 9.69
C SER A 13 5.24 -3.16 8.86
N LEU A 14 5.12 -4.35 9.45
CA LEU A 14 5.25 -5.61 8.70
C LEU A 14 4.12 -5.79 7.67
N ALA A 15 2.92 -5.27 7.94
CA ALA A 15 1.83 -5.33 6.97
C ALA A 15 2.16 -4.45 5.75
N VAL A 16 2.74 -3.26 5.96
CA VAL A 16 3.25 -2.39 4.89
C VAL A 16 4.22 -3.16 4.00
N GLN A 17 5.27 -3.75 4.58
CA GLN A 17 6.28 -4.51 3.83
C GLN A 17 5.70 -5.67 3.02
N ASN A 18 4.77 -6.42 3.62
CA ASN A 18 4.11 -7.54 2.93
C ASN A 18 3.24 -7.06 1.76
N ILE A 19 2.55 -5.94 1.91
CA ILE A 19 1.72 -5.34 0.86
C ILE A 19 2.61 -4.83 -0.29
N GLU A 20 3.70 -4.12 0.01
CA GLU A 20 4.66 -3.63 -0.98
C GLU A 20 5.31 -4.77 -1.77
N TYR A 21 5.68 -5.84 -1.07
CA TYR A 21 6.20 -7.07 -1.68
C TYR A 21 5.16 -7.72 -2.61
N TYR A 22 3.93 -7.88 -2.15
CA TYR A 22 2.84 -8.42 -2.97
C TYR A 22 2.58 -7.58 -4.22
N CYS A 23 2.54 -6.24 -4.09
CA CYS A 23 2.34 -5.34 -5.22
C CYS A 23 3.47 -5.46 -6.24
N SER A 24 4.72 -5.52 -5.76
CA SER A 24 5.91 -5.68 -6.61
C SER A 24 5.88 -6.99 -7.40
N LEU A 25 5.46 -8.10 -6.79
CA LEU A 25 5.33 -9.40 -7.49
C LEU A 25 4.23 -9.41 -8.55
N ASN A 26 3.19 -8.61 -8.38
CA ASN A 26 2.00 -8.61 -9.24
C ASN A 26 1.95 -7.46 -10.24
N ASN A 27 3.05 -6.70 -10.41
CA ASN A 27 3.13 -5.51 -11.25
C ASN A 27 2.02 -4.50 -10.94
N LEU A 28 1.76 -4.26 -9.66
CA LEU A 28 0.86 -3.22 -9.18
C LEU A 28 1.68 -2.00 -8.75
N GLU A 29 1.19 -0.82 -9.08
CA GLU A 29 1.74 0.43 -8.56
C GLU A 29 1.28 0.62 -7.11
N TYR A 30 2.15 1.12 -6.25
CA TYR A 30 1.81 1.44 -4.88
C TYR A 30 2.55 2.68 -4.36
N LYS A 31 1.94 3.33 -3.36
CA LYS A 31 2.56 4.40 -2.55
C LYS A 31 2.18 4.18 -1.09
N SER A 32 3.18 4.03 -0.23
CA SER A 32 3.02 3.93 1.23
C SER A 32 3.46 5.22 1.92
N GLU A 33 2.72 5.68 2.92
CA GLU A 33 3.03 6.89 3.68
C GLU A 33 2.65 6.69 5.16
N GLU A 34 3.55 7.01 6.08
CA GLU A 34 3.23 7.05 7.52
C GLU A 34 2.50 8.36 7.82
N VAL A 35 1.18 8.31 7.94
CA VAL A 35 0.32 9.49 8.09
C VAL A 35 0.16 9.95 9.54
N LEU A 36 0.35 9.02 10.48
CA LEU A 36 0.42 9.26 11.92
C LEU A 36 1.48 8.31 12.49
N LYS A 37 2.08 8.64 13.63
CA LYS A 37 3.10 7.78 14.26
C LYS A 37 2.54 6.37 14.48
N GLY A 38 3.11 5.39 13.78
CA GLY A 38 2.68 4.00 13.82
C GLY A 38 1.44 3.67 12.98
N VAL A 39 1.00 4.54 12.07
CA VAL A 39 -0.13 4.30 11.15
C VAL A 39 0.26 4.67 9.74
N TRP A 40 0.03 3.74 8.82
CA TRP A 40 0.37 3.86 7.41
C TRP A 40 -0.85 3.81 6.52
N GLU A 41 -0.85 4.68 5.51
CA GLU A 41 -1.74 4.60 4.37
C GLU A 41 -0.98 4.05 3.16
N ILE A 42 -1.61 3.13 2.42
CA ILE A 42 -1.03 2.53 1.23
C ILE A 42 -2.05 2.64 0.10
N THR A 43 -1.71 3.41 -0.92
CA THR A 43 -2.50 3.51 -2.15
C THR A 43 -1.99 2.49 -3.15
N VAL A 44 -2.88 1.65 -3.70
CA VAL A 44 -2.55 0.65 -4.74
C VAL A 44 -3.35 0.94 -6.01
N SER A 45 -2.69 0.86 -7.18
CA SER A 45 -3.28 1.04 -8.50
C SER A 45 -2.75 0.03 -9.53
N LYS A 46 -3.46 -0.08 -10.65
CA LYS A 46 -3.09 -0.85 -11.84
C LYS A 46 -3.03 0.06 -13.05
#